data_AF-A0A327NRZ6-F1
#
_entry.id   AF-A0A327NRZ6-F1
#
_cell.length_a   1.000
_cell.length_b   1.000
_cell.length_c   1.000
_cell.angle_alpha   90.00
_cell.angle_beta   90.00
_cell.angle_gamma   90.00
#
_symmetry.space_group_name_H-M   'P 1'
#
loop_
_entity.id
_entity.type
_entity.pdbx_description
1 polymer ?
#
loop_
_entity_poly.entity_id
_entity_poly.type
_entity_poly.pdbx_seq_one_letter_code
_entity_poly.pdbx_strand_id
1 'polypeptide(L)'
;MKNTCRVCAREINQLQGRNRLRCNGCNTRLRRARAKLKSIELLGGKCTKCGFAGHPAAFHFHHRDPSQKEFEIGRFCNKAWSVVEAELQKCDLVCANCHCEIHSDRYTEELLVELATYGRTKKVFAGTEQELAIITDKQSGMTYKEIMEKYGILSKSTINNLINRKSKYGAEANLVKASA
;
A
#
# COMPACT_ATOMS: atom_id res chain seq x y z
N MET A 1 -41.37 -14.66 -15.59
CA MET A 1 -40.00 -14.39 -16.11
C MET A 1 -39.00 -14.48 -14.97
N LYS A 2 -37.95 -15.28 -15.18
CA LYS A 2 -36.80 -15.37 -14.26
C LYS A 2 -35.83 -14.25 -14.63
N ASN A 3 -35.51 -13.36 -13.69
CA ASN A 3 -34.56 -12.27 -13.95
C ASN A 3 -33.14 -12.78 -13.72
N THR A 4 -32.19 -12.38 -14.56
CA THR A 4 -30.76 -12.69 -14.38
C THR A 4 -30.03 -11.52 -13.73
N CYS A 5 -29.06 -11.82 -12.87
CA CYS A 5 -28.24 -10.79 -12.24
C CYS A 5 -27.24 -10.20 -13.25
N ARG A 6 -27.29 -8.89 -13.52
CA ARG A 6 -26.37 -8.21 -14.46
C ARG A 6 -24.87 -8.21 -14.07
N VAL A 7 -24.53 -8.71 -12.88
CA VAL A 7 -23.15 -8.71 -12.37
C VAL A 7 -22.55 -10.12 -12.33
N CYS A 8 -23.34 -11.14 -11.99
CA CYS A 8 -22.84 -12.51 -11.85
C CYS A 8 -23.58 -13.54 -12.71
N ALA A 9 -24.48 -13.08 -13.59
CA ALA A 9 -25.32 -13.87 -14.49
C ALA A 9 -26.24 -14.92 -13.82
N ARG A 10 -26.17 -15.11 -12.50
CA ARG A 10 -27.02 -16.05 -11.77
C ARG A 10 -28.50 -15.66 -11.87
N GLU A 11 -29.33 -16.68 -11.97
CA GLU A 11 -30.78 -16.56 -11.90
C GLU A 11 -31.21 -15.97 -10.54
N ILE A 12 -32.14 -15.04 -10.57
CA ILE A 12 -32.73 -14.41 -9.40
C ILE A 12 -34.03 -15.17 -9.09
N ASN A 13 -33.92 -16.21 -8.25
CA ASN A 13 -35.05 -16.97 -7.73
C ASN A 13 -35.83 -16.08 -6.75
N GLN A 14 -37.01 -15.63 -7.16
CA GLN A 14 -37.75 -14.50 -6.57
C GLN A 14 -38.21 -14.74 -5.12
N LEU A 15 -38.15 -13.70 -4.29
CA LEU A 15 -39.08 -13.49 -3.15
C LEU A 15 -39.37 -12.00 -2.84
N GLN A 16 -39.00 -11.05 -3.71
CA GLN A 16 -39.16 -9.63 -3.40
C GLN A 16 -39.62 -8.89 -4.66
N GLY A 17 -40.95 -8.73 -4.81
CA GLY A 17 -41.70 -8.12 -5.92
C GLY A 17 -41.30 -6.67 -6.27
N ARG A 18 -40.02 -6.46 -6.57
CA ARG A 18 -39.42 -5.24 -7.11
C ARG A 18 -38.59 -5.68 -8.32
N ASN A 19 -38.64 -4.94 -9.42
CA ASN A 19 -37.78 -5.16 -10.59
C ASN A 19 -36.29 -5.05 -10.22
N ARG A 20 -35.68 -6.14 -9.74
CA ARG A 20 -34.28 -6.19 -9.32
C ARG A 20 -33.41 -6.66 -10.48
N LEU A 21 -32.47 -5.81 -10.89
CA LEU A 21 -31.45 -6.10 -11.91
C LEU A 21 -30.21 -6.83 -11.35
N ARG A 22 -30.14 -7.03 -10.03
CA ARG A 22 -28.97 -7.61 -9.32
C ARG A 22 -29.43 -8.49 -8.15
N CYS A 23 -28.73 -9.60 -7.92
CA CYS A 23 -28.92 -10.41 -6.71
C CYS A 23 -28.39 -9.69 -5.46
N ASN A 24 -28.83 -10.13 -4.27
CA ASN A 24 -28.43 -9.52 -2.99
C ASN A 24 -26.92 -9.57 -2.76
N GLY A 25 -26.27 -10.68 -3.11
CA GLY A 25 -24.81 -10.81 -2.99
C GLY A 25 -24.06 -9.77 -3.83
N CYS A 26 -24.49 -9.54 -5.07
CA CYS A 26 -23.92 -8.51 -5.92
C CYS A 26 -24.24 -7.09 -5.42
N ASN A 27 -25.45 -6.81 -4.92
CA ASN A 27 -25.75 -5.52 -4.31
C ASN A 27 -24.85 -5.23 -3.10
N THR A 28 -24.63 -6.22 -2.22
CA THR A 28 -23.72 -6.09 -1.08
C THR A 28 -22.28 -5.85 -1.54
N ARG A 29 -21.78 -6.63 -2.52
CA ARG A 29 -20.45 -6.43 -3.10
C ARG A 29 -20.26 -5.03 -3.67
N LEU A 30 -21.22 -4.56 -4.49
CA LEU A 30 -21.15 -3.22 -5.09
C LEU A 30 -21.20 -2.11 -4.03
N ARG A 31 -22.05 -2.26 -3.00
CA ARG A 31 -22.11 -1.31 -1.90
C ARG A 31 -20.78 -1.21 -1.17
N ARG A 32 -20.17 -2.35 -0.82
CA ARG A 32 -18.84 -2.40 -0.16
C ARG A 32 -17.76 -1.78 -1.02
N ALA A 33 -17.74 -2.11 -2.32
CA ALA A 33 -16.76 -1.57 -3.26
C ALA A 33 -16.88 -0.04 -3.41
N ARG A 34 -18.11 0.48 -3.57
CA ARG A 34 -18.36 1.93 -3.63
C ARG A 34 -17.91 2.65 -2.36
N ALA A 35 -18.21 2.07 -1.21
CA ALA A 35 -17.81 2.62 0.07
C ALA A 35 -16.27 2.70 0.17
N LYS A 36 -15.56 1.60 -0.15
CA LYS A 36 -14.09 1.57 -0.18
C LYS A 36 -13.50 2.61 -1.14
N LEU A 37 -14.02 2.73 -2.36
CA LEU A 37 -13.52 3.70 -3.35
C LEU A 37 -13.68 5.14 -2.87
N LYS A 38 -14.86 5.48 -2.34
CA LYS A 38 -15.11 6.81 -1.79
C LYS A 38 -14.18 7.14 -0.61
N SER A 39 -13.88 6.14 0.23
CA SER A 39 -12.92 6.28 1.34
C SER A 39 -11.48 6.46 0.88
N ILE A 40 -11.06 5.76 -0.18
CA ILE A 40 -9.74 5.94 -0.80
C ILE A 40 -9.60 7.35 -1.36
N GLU A 41 -10.62 7.83 -2.06
CA GLU A 41 -10.66 9.18 -2.64
C GLU A 41 -10.57 10.26 -1.56
N LEU A 42 -11.36 10.13 -0.48
CA LEU A 42 -11.33 11.05 0.67
C LEU A 42 -9.93 11.19 1.28
N LEU A 43 -9.16 10.10 1.33
CA LEU A 43 -7.81 10.08 1.91
C LEU A 43 -6.70 10.32 0.88
N GLY A 44 -7.04 10.85 -0.31
CA GLY A 44 -6.07 11.33 -1.30
C GLY A 44 -5.59 10.29 -2.32
N GLY A 45 -6.16 9.08 -2.33
CA GLY A 45 -5.98 8.12 -3.43
C GLY A 45 -4.60 7.44 -3.55
N LYS A 46 -3.69 7.70 -2.61
CA LYS A 46 -2.31 7.15 -2.62
C LYS A 46 -1.85 6.79 -1.21
N CYS A 47 -0.88 5.88 -1.13
CA CYS A 47 -0.28 5.49 0.14
C CYS A 47 0.45 6.69 0.76
N THR A 48 0.15 7.02 2.01
CA THR A 48 0.79 8.15 2.73
C THR A 48 2.26 7.87 3.08
N LYS A 49 2.68 6.60 3.14
CA LYS A 49 4.06 6.20 3.48
C LYS A 49 4.99 6.15 2.26
N CYS A 50 4.55 5.54 1.15
CA CYS A 50 5.41 5.29 -0.02
C CYS A 50 4.90 5.91 -1.33
N GLY A 51 3.74 6.57 -1.32
CA GLY A 51 3.18 7.22 -2.50
C GLY A 51 2.51 6.28 -3.52
N PHE A 52 2.45 4.97 -3.26
CA PHE A 52 1.79 4.01 -4.16
C PHE A 52 0.37 4.44 -4.52
N ALA A 53 0.08 4.54 -5.82
CA ALA A 53 -1.23 4.76 -6.39
C ALA A 53 -1.54 3.62 -7.37
N GLY A 54 -2.65 2.92 -7.17
CA GLY A 54 -2.95 1.72 -7.97
C GLY A 54 -4.24 1.04 -7.58
N HIS A 55 -4.28 -0.29 -7.76
CA HIS A 55 -5.52 -1.05 -7.62
C HIS A 55 -6.10 -0.95 -6.18
N PRO A 56 -7.41 -0.68 -6.00
CA PRO A 56 -8.05 -0.51 -4.69
C PRO A 56 -7.87 -1.67 -3.71
N ALA A 57 -7.63 -2.88 -4.21
CA ALA A 57 -7.36 -4.05 -3.38
C ALA A 57 -6.08 -3.89 -2.54
N ALA A 58 -5.09 -3.17 -3.03
CA ALA A 58 -3.81 -2.98 -2.35
C ALA A 58 -3.86 -1.95 -1.21
N PHE A 59 -4.97 -1.21 -1.06
CA PHE A 59 -5.10 -0.19 -0.01
C PHE A 59 -5.76 -0.72 1.26
N HIS A 60 -5.20 -0.30 2.39
CA HIS A 60 -5.63 -0.54 3.75
C HIS A 60 -5.77 0.81 4.49
N PHE A 61 -6.71 0.86 5.43
CA PHE A 61 -6.93 2.01 6.29
C PHE A 61 -6.30 1.70 7.65
N HIS A 62 -5.20 2.38 7.95
CA HIS A 62 -4.46 2.19 9.17
C HIS A 62 -4.89 3.24 10.20
N HIS A 63 -5.40 2.80 11.35
CA HIS A 63 -5.71 3.72 12.45
C HIS A 63 -4.41 4.23 13.07
N ARG A 64 -4.24 5.57 13.14
CA ARG A 64 -3.05 6.17 13.78
C ARG A 64 -2.96 5.84 15.26
N ASP A 65 -4.10 5.77 15.93
CA ASP A 65 -4.24 5.27 17.29
C ASP A 65 -5.33 4.19 17.33
N PRO A 66 -4.97 2.90 17.51
CA PRO A 66 -5.92 1.80 17.60
C PRO A 66 -6.91 1.90 18.77
N SER A 67 -6.61 2.68 19.81
CA SER A 67 -7.49 2.88 20.97
C SER A 67 -8.66 3.83 20.67
N GLN A 68 -8.51 4.67 19.65
CA GLN A 68 -9.52 5.69 19.27
C GLN A 68 -10.51 5.20 18.20
N LYS A 69 -10.38 3.94 17.76
CA LYS A 69 -11.24 3.36 16.74
C LYS A 69 -12.63 3.05 17.30
N GLU A 70 -13.67 3.44 16.57
CA GLU A 70 -15.04 3.08 16.93
C GLU A 70 -15.48 1.78 16.26
N PHE A 71 -14.92 1.46 15.09
CA PHE A 71 -15.23 0.24 14.35
C PHE A 71 -14.17 -0.14 13.33
N GLU A 72 -14.16 -1.41 12.95
CA GLU A 72 -13.33 -1.88 11.83
C GLU A 72 -13.82 -1.31 10.50
N ILE A 73 -12.88 -0.78 9.73
CA ILE A 73 -13.17 -0.11 8.46
C ILE A 73 -13.61 -1.12 7.38
N GLY A 74 -13.37 -2.43 7.57
CA GLY A 74 -13.98 -3.46 6.72
C GLY A 74 -15.51 -3.58 6.84
N ARG A 75 -16.11 -3.00 7.90
CA ARG A 75 -17.51 -3.24 8.29
C ARG A 75 -18.44 -2.02 8.17
N PHE A 76 -17.94 -0.87 7.74
CA PHE A 76 -18.71 0.39 7.78
C PHE A 76 -19.81 0.54 6.73
N CYS A 77 -19.94 -0.39 5.78
CA CYS A 77 -20.82 -0.24 4.60
C CYS A 77 -22.33 -0.22 4.93
N ASN A 78 -22.70 -0.40 6.20
CA ASN A 78 -24.05 -0.26 6.74
C ASN A 78 -24.27 1.05 7.53
N LYS A 79 -23.24 1.89 7.71
CA LYS A 79 -23.34 3.14 8.49
C LYS A 79 -23.57 4.35 7.59
N ALA A 80 -24.10 5.42 8.18
CA ALA A 80 -24.24 6.71 7.53
C ALA A 80 -22.85 7.25 7.13
N TRP A 81 -22.77 7.90 5.98
CA TRP A 81 -21.48 8.37 5.44
C TRP A 81 -20.75 9.31 6.41
N SER A 82 -21.47 10.18 7.13
CA SER A 82 -20.89 11.08 8.14
C SER A 82 -20.12 10.33 9.23
N VAL A 83 -20.64 9.19 9.70
CA VAL A 83 -19.98 8.33 10.69
C VAL A 83 -18.73 7.67 10.11
N VAL A 84 -18.82 7.22 8.85
CA VAL A 84 -17.67 6.65 8.13
C VAL A 84 -16.57 7.68 7.97
N GLU A 85 -16.93 8.89 7.54
CA GLU A 85 -16.02 10.00 7.31
C GLU A 85 -15.30 10.42 8.59
N ALA A 86 -16.02 10.57 9.70
CA ALA A 86 -15.43 10.87 11.01
C ALA A 86 -14.39 9.82 11.43
N GLU A 87 -14.66 8.54 11.21
CA GLU A 87 -13.70 7.47 11.51
C GLU A 87 -12.50 7.47 10.55
N LEU A 88 -12.73 7.71 9.26
CA LEU A 88 -11.64 7.79 8.27
C LEU A 88 -10.68 8.94 8.55
N GLN A 89 -11.16 10.04 9.13
CA GLN A 89 -10.30 11.15 9.55
C GLN A 89 -9.28 10.72 10.61
N LYS A 90 -9.47 9.60 11.32
CA LYS A 90 -8.51 9.04 12.28
C LYS A 90 -7.47 8.09 11.63
N CYS A 91 -7.57 7.90 10.32
CA CYS A 91 -6.84 6.86 9.60
C CYS A 91 -5.88 7.42 8.55
N ASP A 92 -4.84 6.64 8.26
CA ASP A 92 -3.95 6.83 7.13
C ASP A 92 -4.28 5.80 6.05
N LEU A 93 -4.30 6.26 4.79
CA LEU A 93 -4.38 5.36 3.65
C LEU A 93 -2.99 4.80 3.34
N VAL A 94 -2.79 3.50 3.51
CA VAL A 94 -1.50 2.83 3.27
C VAL A 94 -1.67 1.66 2.30
N CYS A 95 -0.61 1.31 1.56
CA CYS A 95 -0.61 0.07 0.78
C CYS A 95 -0.38 -1.15 1.68
N ALA A 96 -0.71 -2.35 1.18
CA ALA A 96 -0.59 -3.60 1.92
C ALA A 96 0.83 -3.82 2.47
N ASN A 97 1.88 -3.47 1.71
CA ASN A 97 3.27 -3.63 2.14
C ASN A 97 3.59 -2.71 3.32
N CYS A 98 3.30 -1.40 3.20
CA CYS A 98 3.51 -0.46 4.30
C CYS A 98 2.64 -0.80 5.52
N HIS A 99 1.43 -1.32 5.31
CA HIS A 99 0.57 -1.77 6.40
C HIS A 99 1.19 -2.95 7.18
N CYS A 100 1.77 -3.92 6.47
CA CYS A 100 2.50 -5.03 7.07
C CYS A 100 3.73 -4.53 7.85
N GLU A 101 4.50 -3.60 7.29
CA GLU A 101 5.65 -2.99 7.97
C GLU A 101 5.25 -2.29 9.27
N ILE A 102 4.17 -1.50 9.25
CA ILE A 102 3.69 -0.77 10.43
C ILE A 102 3.30 -1.72 11.59
N HIS A 103 2.73 -2.88 11.28
CA HIS A 103 2.33 -3.87 12.28
C HIS A 103 3.44 -4.87 12.63
N SER A 104 4.61 -4.78 12.02
CA SER A 104 5.69 -5.71 12.26
C SER A 104 6.50 -5.30 13.49
N ASP A 105 6.59 -6.21 14.46
CA ASP A 105 7.52 -6.16 15.60
C ASP A 105 8.71 -7.10 15.42
N ARG A 106 8.62 -8.03 14.46
CA ARG A 106 9.62 -9.08 14.20
C ARG A 106 10.91 -8.58 13.56
N TYR A 107 10.85 -7.43 12.90
CA TYR A 107 11.95 -6.89 12.10
C TYR A 107 12.22 -5.44 12.51
N THR A 108 12.76 -5.26 13.71
CA THR A 108 13.16 -3.93 14.19
C THR A 108 14.29 -3.38 13.35
N GLU A 109 14.46 -2.06 13.36
CA GLU A 109 15.53 -1.40 12.61
C GLU A 109 16.90 -1.94 13.05
N GLU A 110 17.10 -2.09 14.37
CA GLU A 110 18.34 -2.56 14.97
C GLU A 110 18.65 -4.00 14.54
N LEU A 111 17.65 -4.89 14.55
CA LEU A 111 17.82 -6.27 14.10
C LEU A 111 18.16 -6.33 12.61
N LEU A 112 17.52 -5.50 11.80
CA LEU A 112 17.75 -5.48 10.36
C LEU A 112 19.12 -4.89 10.00
N VAL A 113 19.62 -3.92 10.76
CA VAL A 113 21.01 -3.43 10.66
C VAL A 113 22.01 -4.54 11.00
N GLU A 114 21.80 -5.28 12.09
CA GLU A 114 22.67 -6.40 12.47
C GLU A 114 22.67 -7.50 11.39
N LEU A 115 21.49 -7.88 10.88
CA LEU A 115 21.35 -8.87 9.81
C LEU A 115 21.97 -8.43 8.49
N ALA A 116 22.10 -7.13 8.24
CA ALA A 116 22.80 -6.62 7.05
C ALA A 116 24.32 -6.89 7.11
N THR A 117 24.90 -7.00 8.30
CA THR A 117 26.32 -7.34 8.48
C THR A 117 26.59 -8.84 8.36
N TYR A 118 25.57 -9.67 8.60
CA TYR A 118 25.70 -11.11 8.61
C TYR A 118 25.85 -11.67 7.17
N GLY A 119 26.99 -12.32 6.90
CA GLY A 119 27.44 -12.64 5.54
C GLY A 119 26.46 -13.48 4.69
N ARG A 120 25.60 -14.29 5.33
CA ARG A 120 24.58 -15.11 4.64
C ARG A 120 23.36 -14.31 4.20
N THR A 121 23.03 -13.23 4.89
CA THR A 121 21.83 -12.40 4.65
C THR A 121 22.14 -11.11 3.88
N LYS A 122 23.42 -10.76 3.71
CA LYS A 122 23.89 -9.59 2.97
C LYS A 122 23.24 -9.43 1.59
N LYS A 123 22.95 -10.51 0.86
CA LYS A 123 22.27 -10.48 -0.46
C LYS A 123 20.80 -10.04 -0.41
N VAL A 124 20.13 -10.20 0.73
CA VAL A 124 18.71 -9.83 0.91
C VAL A 124 18.57 -8.33 1.17
N PHE A 125 19.56 -7.74 1.85
CA PHE A 125 19.56 -6.32 2.26
C PHE A 125 20.40 -5.43 1.34
N ALA A 126 21.37 -6.01 0.63
CA ALA A 126 21.99 -5.33 -0.49
C ALA A 126 20.97 -5.28 -1.63
N GLY A 127 20.62 -4.08 -2.09
CA GLY A 127 20.17 -3.93 -3.48
C GLY A 127 21.23 -4.57 -4.40
N THR A 128 20.85 -4.94 -5.62
CA THR A 128 21.85 -5.42 -6.59
C THR A 128 22.99 -4.40 -6.71
N GLU A 129 24.21 -4.82 -7.07
CA GLU A 129 25.34 -3.89 -7.27
C GLU A 129 24.94 -2.71 -8.17
N GLN A 130 24.08 -2.98 -9.16
CA GLN A 130 23.49 -1.98 -10.03
C GLN A 130 22.55 -1.01 -9.28
N GLU A 131 21.65 -1.50 -8.41
CA GLU A 131 20.75 -0.67 -7.61
C GLU A 131 21.52 0.28 -6.67
N LEU A 132 22.59 -0.20 -6.02
CA LEU A 132 23.46 0.62 -5.17
C LEU A 132 24.19 1.70 -5.97
N ALA A 133 24.69 1.36 -7.16
CA ALA A 133 25.37 2.30 -8.04
C ALA A 133 24.42 3.41 -8.54
N ILE A 134 23.17 3.05 -8.89
CA ILE A 134 22.12 4.01 -9.28
C ILE A 134 21.81 5.01 -8.16
N ILE A 135 21.71 4.54 -6.91
CA ILE A 135 21.45 5.40 -5.75
C ILE A 135 22.63 6.34 -5.52
N THR A 136 23.85 5.80 -5.53
CA THR A 136 25.09 6.56 -5.31
C THR A 136 25.26 7.66 -6.36
N ASP A 137 25.05 7.34 -7.64
CA ASP A 137 25.13 8.28 -8.74
C ASP A 137 24.10 9.41 -8.65
N LYS A 138 22.87 9.09 -8.20
CA LYS A 138 21.87 10.14 -7.98
C LYS A 138 22.29 11.07 -6.84
N GLN A 139 22.82 10.52 -5.75
CA GLN A 139 23.28 11.27 -4.57
C GLN A 139 24.51 12.12 -4.88
N SER A 140 25.40 11.67 -5.78
CA SER A 140 26.56 12.43 -6.25
C SER A 140 26.22 13.54 -7.25
N GLY A 141 24.95 13.69 -7.62
CA GLY A 141 24.45 14.80 -8.41
C GLY A 141 24.11 14.47 -9.86
N MET A 142 24.24 13.22 -10.32
CA MET A 142 23.81 12.87 -11.68
C MET A 142 22.32 13.12 -11.88
N THR A 143 22.00 13.59 -13.08
CA THR A 143 20.62 13.82 -13.53
C THR A 143 19.93 12.49 -13.83
N TYR A 144 18.60 12.49 -13.81
CA TYR A 144 17.82 11.30 -14.17
C TYR A 144 18.14 10.80 -15.59
N LYS A 145 18.43 11.70 -16.53
CA LYS A 145 18.73 11.34 -17.92
C LYS A 145 20.04 10.55 -18.01
N GLU A 146 21.09 11.03 -17.34
CA GLU A 146 22.39 10.37 -17.33
C GLU A 146 22.33 8.99 -16.65
N ILE A 147 21.56 8.86 -15.57
CA ILE A 147 21.37 7.58 -14.88
C ILE A 147 20.58 6.58 -15.77
N MET A 148 19.54 7.05 -16.47
CA MET A 148 18.76 6.22 -17.39
C MET A 148 19.62 5.66 -18.53
N GLU A 149 20.48 6.51 -19.11
CA GLU A 149 21.41 6.12 -20.18
C GLU A 149 22.51 5.18 -19.67
N LYS A 150 23.12 5.49 -18.51
CA LYS A 150 24.23 4.70 -17.92
C LYS A 150 23.81 3.28 -17.52
N TYR A 151 22.59 3.11 -16.99
CA TYR A 151 22.12 1.84 -16.44
C TYR A 151 21.02 1.15 -17.25
N GLY A 152 20.63 1.70 -18.41
CA GLY A 152 19.59 1.13 -19.26
C GLY A 152 18.20 1.12 -18.61
N ILE A 153 17.89 2.11 -17.77
CA ILE A 153 16.63 2.16 -17.02
C ILE A 153 15.55 2.90 -17.83
N LEU A 154 14.37 2.29 -17.93
CA LEU A 154 13.29 2.75 -18.79
C LEU A 154 12.50 3.95 -18.25
N SER A 155 12.57 4.27 -16.95
CA SER A 155 11.78 5.38 -16.40
C SER A 155 12.34 6.05 -15.15
N LYS A 156 12.08 7.37 -15.03
CA LYS A 156 12.35 8.17 -13.82
C LYS A 156 11.64 7.62 -12.59
N SER A 157 10.45 7.02 -12.75
CA SER A 157 9.72 6.40 -11.65
C SER A 157 10.44 5.18 -11.10
N THR A 158 11.13 4.40 -11.93
CA THR A 158 11.96 3.28 -11.46
C THR A 158 13.11 3.79 -10.58
N ILE A 159 13.80 4.85 -11.02
CA ILE A 159 14.88 5.48 -10.27
C ILE A 159 14.35 6.05 -8.94
N ASN A 160 13.23 6.77 -8.98
CA ASN A 160 12.58 7.27 -7.77
C ASN A 160 12.14 6.13 -6.84
N ASN A 161 11.64 5.01 -7.36
CA ASN A 161 11.30 3.85 -6.55
C ASN A 161 12.53 3.18 -5.94
N LEU A 162 13.71 3.26 -6.57
CA LEU A 162 14.98 2.77 -5.99
C LEU A 162 15.52 3.70 -4.90
N ILE A 163 15.48 5.02 -5.13
CA ILE A 163 15.86 6.04 -4.14
C ILE A 163 14.90 6.03 -2.95
N ASN A 164 13.60 5.91 -3.22
CA ASN A 164 12.53 5.91 -2.22
C ASN A 164 12.22 4.52 -1.68
N ARG A 165 12.74 3.44 -2.30
CA ARG A 165 12.89 2.15 -1.64
C ARG A 165 13.85 2.47 -0.50
N LYS A 166 13.28 2.66 0.67
CA LYS A 166 14.03 2.66 1.91
C LYS A 166 14.76 1.31 1.98
N SER A 167 15.99 1.28 1.49
CA SER A 167 17.07 0.63 2.21
C SER A 167 17.21 1.38 3.53
N LYS A 168 16.20 1.24 4.39
CA LYS A 168 16.20 1.77 5.74
C LYS A 168 17.42 1.19 6.48
N TYR A 169 17.67 -0.09 6.18
CA TYR A 169 18.64 -0.94 6.85
C TYR A 169 20.06 -0.92 6.25
N GLY A 170 20.26 -0.46 5.01
CA GLY A 170 21.58 -0.43 4.37
C GLY A 170 22.33 0.91 4.53
N ALA A 171 21.61 2.02 4.68
CA ALA A 171 22.24 3.33 4.92
C ALA A 171 22.76 3.46 6.36
N GLU A 172 22.02 2.95 7.36
CA GLU A 172 22.43 2.99 8.77
C GLU A 172 23.57 2.01 9.10
N ALA A 173 23.64 0.85 8.43
CA ALA A 173 24.74 -0.11 8.60
C ALA A 173 26.12 0.45 8.20
N ASN A 174 26.19 1.45 7.32
CA ASN A 174 27.43 2.14 6.98
C ASN A 174 27.82 3.22 8.01
N LEU A 175 26.86 3.74 8.78
CA LEU A 175 27.13 4.69 9.87
C LEU A 175 27.70 3.99 11.11
N VAL A 176 27.22 2.78 11.43
CA VAL A 176 27.73 1.99 12.57
C VAL A 176 29.21 1.62 12.41
N LYS A 177 29.68 1.44 11.17
CA LYS A 177 31.11 1.18 10.87
C LYS A 177 32.01 2.41 10.94
N ALA A 178 31.47 3.61 10.96
CA ALA A 178 32.25 4.85 11.02
C ALA A 178 32.55 5.31 12.46
N SER A 179 31.96 4.63 13.46
CA SER A 179 32.07 4.94 14.89
C SER A 179 32.73 3.83 15.71
N ALA A 180 33.44 2.89 15.07
CA ALA A 180 34.22 1.83 15.71
C ALA A 180 35.69 1.91 15.29
#